data_AF-A0AAN7FQ74-F1
#
_entry.id   AF-A0AAN7FQ74-F1
#
_cell.length_a   1.000
_cell.length_b   1.000
_cell.length_c   1.000
_cell.angle_alpha   90.00
_cell.angle_beta   90.00
_cell.angle_gamma   90.00
#
_symmetry.space_group_name_H-M   'P 1'
#
loop_
_entity.id
_entity.type
_entity.pdbx_description
1 polymer ?
#
loop_
_entity_poly.entity_id
_entity_poly.type
_entity_poly.pdbx_seq_one_letter_code
_entity_poly.pdbx_strand_id
1 'polypeptide(L)' 'MSLRRVDEQEEEEDEERRRQRKAEEALEVKSLRRIVGAYLNYPDAAEEDVKRYERSYKKLPPAHKALLSHYPLKFQRIRR' A
#
# COMPACT_ATOMS: atom_id res chain seq x y z
N MET A 1 26.70 -47.51 10.10
CA MET A 1 26.86 -46.36 9.20
C MET A 1 25.61 -45.46 9.08
N SER A 2 24.61 -45.58 9.97
CA SER A 2 23.26 -45.05 9.66
C SER A 2 22.73 -43.94 10.57
N LEU A 3 23.24 -43.73 11.79
CA LEU A 3 22.69 -42.71 12.70
C LEU A 3 23.22 -41.30 12.39
N ARG A 4 24.54 -41.13 12.23
CA ARG A 4 25.16 -39.84 11.90
C ARG A 4 24.58 -39.12 10.68
N ARG A 5 24.20 -39.86 9.63
CA ARG A 5 23.60 -39.23 8.43
C ARG A 5 22.17 -38.77 8.65
N VAL A 6 21.43 -39.42 9.55
CA VAL A 6 20.06 -39.02 9.89
C VAL A 6 20.12 -37.77 10.76
N ASP A 7 21.04 -37.73 11.73
CA ASP A 7 21.28 -36.54 12.56
C ASP A 7 21.73 -35.33 11.70
N GLU A 8 22.64 -35.53 10.75
CA GLU A 8 23.10 -34.48 9.81
C GLU A 8 21.96 -33.98 8.89
N GLN A 9 21.07 -34.87 8.44
CA GLN A 9 19.92 -34.50 7.62
C GLN A 9 18.87 -33.72 8.43
N GLU A 10 18.59 -34.13 9.67
CA GLU A 10 17.68 -33.41 10.56
C GLU A 10 18.21 -32.00 10.89
N GLU A 11 19.52 -31.84 11.11
CA GLU A 11 20.17 -30.54 11.33
C GLU A 11 20.07 -29.62 10.11
N GLU A 12 20.29 -30.14 8.89
CA GLU A 12 20.16 -29.37 7.64
C GLU A 12 18.72 -28.89 7.41
N GLU A 13 17.73 -29.75 7.63
CA GLU A 13 16.31 -29.37 7.55
C GLU A 13 15.93 -28.29 8.58
N ASP A 14 16.46 -28.38 9.80
CA ASP A 14 16.22 -27.38 10.84
C ASP A 14 16.88 -26.04 10.54
N GLU A 15 18.04 -26.04 9.90
CA GLU A 15 18.65 -24.83 9.36
C GLU A 15 17.81 -24.24 8.23
N GLU A 16 17.30 -25.06 7.31
CA GLU A 16 16.45 -24.60 6.22
C GLU A 16 15.16 -23.97 6.76
N ARG A 17 14.49 -24.64 7.71
CA ARG A 17 13.32 -24.09 8.42
C ARG A 17 13.62 -22.76 9.11
N ARG A 18 14.82 -22.61 9.70
CA ARG A 18 15.27 -21.33 10.31
C ARG A 18 15.51 -20.25 9.26
N ARG A 19 16.09 -20.58 8.10
CA ARG A 19 16.32 -19.63 6.99
C ARG A 19 15.00 -19.18 6.37
N GLN A 20 14.05 -20.10 6.17
CA GLN A 20 12.71 -19.81 5.65
C GLN A 20 11.97 -18.84 6.56
N ARG A 21 11.89 -19.11 7.87
CA ARG A 21 11.27 -18.20 8.85
C ARG A 21 11.88 -16.80 8.84
N LYS A 22 13.21 -16.69 8.78
CA LYS A 22 13.88 -15.39 8.67
C LYS A 22 13.53 -14.64 7.38
N ALA A 23 13.35 -15.37 6.28
CA ALA A 23 12.94 -14.77 5.00
C ALA A 23 11.48 -14.29 5.05
N GLU A 24 10.59 -15.06 5.67
CA GLU A 24 9.18 -14.68 5.90
C GLU A 24 9.09 -13.42 6.79
N GLU A 25 9.78 -13.40 7.93
CA GLU A 25 9.86 -12.24 8.82
C GLU A 25 10.35 -10.99 8.09
N ALA A 26 11.37 -11.13 7.22
CA ALA A 26 11.86 -10.02 6.41
C ALA A 26 10.78 -9.49 5.44
N LEU A 27 9.98 -10.37 4.84
CA LEU A 27 8.85 -10.00 3.98
C LEU A 27 7.71 -9.36 4.77
N GLU A 28 7.43 -9.82 5.98
CA GLU A 28 6.46 -9.22 6.89
C GLU A 28 6.88 -7.80 7.28
N VAL A 29 8.13 -7.60 7.71
CA VAL A 29 8.67 -6.27 8.04
C VAL A 29 8.60 -5.33 6.83
N LYS A 30 8.94 -5.83 5.64
CA LYS A 30 8.82 -5.07 4.39
C LYS A 30 7.37 -4.68 4.11
N SER A 31 6.43 -5.59 4.33
CA SER A 31 5.00 -5.36 4.08
C SER A 31 4.40 -4.39 5.10
N LEU A 32 4.74 -4.53 6.38
CA LEU A 32 4.37 -3.59 7.44
C LEU A 32 4.85 -2.18 7.14
N ARG A 33 6.11 -2.02 6.72
CA ARG A 33 6.65 -0.71 6.31
C ARG A 33 5.87 -0.10 5.14
N ARG A 34 5.46 -0.92 4.17
CA ARG A 34 4.62 -0.44 3.04
C ARG A 34 3.25 0.03 3.52
N ILE A 35 2.60 -0.73 4.41
CA ILE A 35 1.28 -0.37 4.95
C ILE A 35 1.38 0.93 5.74
N VAL A 36 2.32 1.01 6.69
CA VAL A 36 2.55 2.23 7.49
C VAL A 36 2.85 3.42 6.57
N GLY A 37 3.73 3.24 5.59
CA GLY A 37 4.03 4.27 4.60
C GLY A 37 2.79 4.75 3.82
N ALA A 38 1.87 3.86 3.48
CA ALA A 38 0.63 4.22 2.80
C ALA A 38 -0.28 5.09 3.68
N TYR A 39 -0.39 4.78 4.98
CA TYR A 39 -1.15 5.61 5.92
C TYR A 39 -0.53 6.99 6.11
N LEU A 40 0.81 7.06 6.22
CA LEU A 40 1.52 8.33 6.33
C LEU A 40 1.37 9.18 5.05
N ASN A 41 1.39 8.55 3.88
CA ASN A 41 1.26 9.21 2.58
C ASN A 41 -0.20 9.45 2.15
N TYR A 42 -1.19 9.01 2.93
CA TYR A 42 -2.60 9.11 2.57
C TYR A 42 -3.06 10.56 2.29
N PRO A 43 -2.67 11.58 3.09
CA PRO A 43 -3.10 12.95 2.84
C PRO A 43 -2.68 13.48 1.45
N ASP A 44 -1.43 13.23 1.05
CA ASP A 44 -0.90 13.67 -0.25
C ASP A 44 -1.58 12.94 -1.40
N ALA A 45 -1.80 11.63 -1.26
CA ALA A 45 -2.50 10.83 -2.26
C ALA A 45 -3.97 11.28 -2.42
N ALA A 46 -4.65 11.55 -1.30
CA ALA A 46 -6.03 12.06 -1.31
C ALA A 46 -6.13 13.44 -1.97
N GLU A 47 -5.17 14.34 -1.72
CA GLU A 47 -5.12 15.65 -2.37
C GLU A 47 -4.89 15.55 -3.88
N GLU A 48 -4.01 14.65 -4.33
CA GLU A 48 -3.76 14.40 -5.76
C GLU A 48 -5.04 13.93 -6.49
N ASP A 49 -5.83 13.08 -5.85
CA ASP A 49 -7.14 12.65 -6.36
C ASP A 49 -8.12 13.82 -6.48
N VAL A 50 -8.21 14.69 -5.47
CA VAL A 50 -9.07 15.89 -5.54
C VAL A 50 -8.60 16.82 -6.67
N LYS A 51 -7.29 17.07 -6.79
CA LYS A 51 -6.72 17.86 -7.89
C LYS A 51 -7.04 17.26 -9.25
N ARG A 52 -7.06 15.93 -9.38
CA ARG A 52 -7.48 15.24 -10.62
C ARG A 52 -8.94 15.55 -10.93
N TYR A 53 -9.85 15.48 -9.96
CA TYR A 53 -11.26 15.82 -10.17
C TYR A 53 -11.45 17.28 -10.55
N GLU A 54 -10.73 18.20 -9.91
CA GLU A 54 -10.77 19.62 -10.25
C GLU A 54 -10.28 19.89 -11.67
N ARG A 55 -9.19 19.24 -12.11
CA ARG A 55 -8.69 19.35 -13.49
C ARG A 55 -9.74 18.90 -14.50
N SER A 56 -10.41 17.77 -14.24
CA SER A 56 -11.48 17.27 -15.10
C SER A 56 -12.68 18.21 -15.12
N TYR A 57 -13.10 18.71 -13.95
CA TYR A 57 -14.20 19.67 -13.83
C TYR A 57 -13.91 20.97 -14.60
N LYS A 58 -12.67 21.48 -14.53
CA LYS A 58 -12.25 22.69 -15.26
C LYS A 58 -12.41 22.55 -16.78
N LYS A 59 -12.23 21.34 -17.33
CA LYS A 59 -12.38 21.06 -18.77
C LYS A 59 -13.83 20.99 -19.25
N LEU A 60 -14.81 20.92 -18.35
CA LEU A 60 -16.22 20.81 -18.74
C LEU A 60 -16.76 22.11 -19.37
N PRO A 61 -17.66 22.00 -20.37
CA PRO A 61 -18.42 23.14 -20.87
C PRO A 61 -19.27 23.82 -19.78
N PRO A 62 -19.57 25.13 -19.91
CA PRO A 62 -20.38 25.86 -18.93
C PRO A 62 -21.74 25.22 -18.63
N ALA A 63 -22.44 24.70 -19.65
CA ALA A 63 -23.73 24.03 -19.48
C ALA A 63 -23.63 22.81 -18.55
N HIS A 64 -22.57 22.01 -18.66
CA HIS A 64 -22.36 20.84 -17.80
C HIS A 64 -21.91 21.25 -16.39
N LYS A 65 -21.11 22.32 -16.26
CA LYS A 65 -20.73 22.88 -14.95
C LYS A 65 -21.95 23.38 -14.18
N ALA A 66 -22.94 23.97 -14.86
CA ALA A 66 -24.17 24.44 -14.23
C ALA A 66 -24.94 23.28 -13.53
N LEU A 67 -24.97 22.10 -14.14
CA LEU A 67 -25.55 20.89 -13.54
C LEU A 67 -24.77 20.40 -12.31
N LEU A 68 -23.47 20.74 -12.23
CA LEU A 68 -22.54 20.30 -11.20
C LEU A 68 -22.11 21.46 -10.28
N SER A 69 -22.97 22.46 -10.08
CA SER A 69 -22.65 23.69 -9.33
C SER A 69 -22.15 23.44 -7.88
N HIS A 70 -22.49 22.29 -7.29
CA HIS A 70 -22.08 21.89 -5.94
C HIS A 70 -20.67 21.28 -5.86
N TYR A 71 -20.02 20.96 -6.98
CA TYR A 71 -18.71 20.29 -7.02
C TYR A 71 -17.59 21.09 -6.36
N PRO A 72 -17.46 22.42 -6.55
CA PRO A 72 -16.46 23.21 -5.85
C PRO A 72 -16.54 23.06 -4.31
N LEU A 73 -17.76 23.04 -3.76
CA LEU A 73 -17.96 22.83 -2.31
C LEU A 73 -17.63 21.40 -1.91
N LYS A 74 -17.96 20.40 -2.74
CA LYS A 74 -17.56 19.00 -2.52
C LYS A 74 -16.04 18.86 -2.41
N PHE A 75 -15.27 19.50 -3.30
CA PHE A 75 -13.80 19.46 -3.25
C PHE A 75 -13.25 20.10 -1.99
N GLN A 76 -13.83 21.22 -1.53
CA GLN A 76 -13.44 21.84 -0.26
C GLN A 76 -13.75 20.94 0.95
N ARG A 77 -14.89 20.25 0.94
CA ARG A 77 -15.28 19.34 2.03
C ARG A 77 -14.39 18.11 2.15
N ILE A 78 -13.87 17.58 1.04
CA ILE A 78 -12.98 16.42 1.04
C ILE A 78 -11.60 16.77 1.64
N ARG A 79 -11.19 18.03 1.58
CA ARG A 79 -9.91 18.52 2.13
C ARG A 79 -9.96 18.88 3.62
N ARG A 80 -11.13 18.82 4.24
CA ARG A 80 -11.34 19.08 5.67
C ARG A 80 -11.45 17.77 6.41
#